data_AF-X0SSJ7-F1
#
_entry.id   AF-X0SSJ7-F1
#
_cell.length_a   1.000
_cell.length_b   1.000
_cell.length_c   1.000
_cell.angle_alpha   90.00
_cell.angle_beta   90.00
_cell.angle_gamma   90.00
#
_symmetry.space_group_name_H-M   'P 1'
#
loop_
_entity.id
_entity.type
_entity.pdbx_description
1 polymer ?
#
loop_
_entity_poly.entity_id
_entity_poly.type
_entity_poly.pdbx_seq_one_letter_code
_entity_poly.pdbx_strand_id
1 'polypeptide(L)'
;SPLISRHSGVDPKRVYLWGRGHMAVPALYAAAVETKIAGVVLEDAPDTHMSSREPEMALLRVLRHADMPQSAGLVFPRPVVLAGKKAPGFKWTRELYRTLSQPERFVSFDGPAEEIPAKLP
;
A
#
# COMPACT_ATOMS: atom_id res chain seq x y z
N SER A 1 -13.76 6.74 -8.98
CA SER A 1 -14.23 5.35 -8.84
C SER A 1 -13.51 4.51 -9.86
N PRO A 2 -12.77 3.47 -9.44
CA PRO A 2 -12.07 2.59 -10.38
C PRO A 2 -13.08 1.87 -11.28
N LEU A 3 -12.74 1.67 -12.56
CA LEU A 3 -13.67 1.11 -13.57
C LEU A 3 -14.25 -0.25 -13.16
N ILE A 4 -13.43 -1.09 -12.50
CA ILE A 4 -13.84 -2.41 -11.99
C ILE A 4 -15.02 -2.34 -11.01
N SER A 5 -15.19 -1.21 -10.29
CA SER A 5 -16.28 -1.03 -9.32
C SER A 5 -17.66 -0.88 -9.98
N ARG A 6 -17.73 -0.84 -11.32
CA ARG A 6 -18.98 -0.79 -12.08
C ARG A 6 -19.46 -2.17 -12.51
N HIS A 7 -18.64 -3.19 -12.31
CA HIS A 7 -18.99 -4.57 -12.67
C HIS A 7 -19.98 -5.14 -11.64
N SER A 8 -21.05 -5.79 -12.09
CA SER A 8 -22.14 -6.26 -11.22
C SER A 8 -21.71 -7.30 -10.17
N GLY A 9 -20.62 -8.04 -10.43
CA GLY A 9 -20.04 -9.00 -9.50
C GLY A 9 -19.04 -8.42 -8.49
N VAL A 10 -18.88 -7.09 -8.41
CA VAL A 10 -17.89 -6.43 -7.55
C VAL A 10 -18.60 -5.57 -6.52
N ASP A 11 -18.26 -5.75 -5.24
CA ASP A 11 -18.64 -4.79 -4.21
C ASP A 11 -17.75 -3.53 -4.35
N PRO A 12 -18.30 -2.38 -4.75
CA PRO A 12 -17.52 -1.17 -4.98
C PRO A 12 -16.88 -0.60 -3.71
N LYS A 13 -17.30 -1.04 -2.51
CA LYS A 13 -16.70 -0.62 -1.23
C LYS A 13 -15.57 -1.53 -0.77
N ARG A 14 -15.36 -2.68 -1.43
CA ARG A 14 -14.35 -3.68 -1.06
C ARG A 14 -13.35 -3.92 -2.19
N VAL A 15 -12.97 -2.85 -2.88
CA VAL A 15 -11.93 -2.89 -3.93
C VAL A 15 -10.57 -2.60 -3.30
N TYR A 16 -9.71 -3.61 -3.21
CA TYR A 16 -8.34 -3.48 -2.75
C TYR A 16 -7.36 -3.54 -3.94
N LEU A 17 -6.23 -2.86 -3.81
CA LEU A 17 -5.13 -2.97 -4.77
C LEU A 17 -4.02 -3.85 -4.20
N TRP A 18 -3.41 -4.67 -5.03
CA TRP A 18 -2.28 -5.49 -4.68
C TRP A 18 -1.16 -5.26 -5.68
N GLY A 19 0.05 -5.00 -5.19
CA GLY A 19 1.25 -4.97 -6.00
C GLY A 19 2.37 -5.74 -5.33
N ARG A 20 3.18 -6.41 -6.16
CA ARG A 20 4.36 -7.19 -5.76
C ARG A 20 5.63 -6.51 -6.26
N GLY A 21 6.66 -6.44 -5.42
CA GLY A 21 7.94 -5.80 -5.76
C GLY A 21 7.74 -4.34 -6.16
N HIS A 22 8.30 -3.93 -7.30
CA HIS A 22 8.14 -2.57 -7.80
C HIS A 22 6.70 -2.23 -8.25
N MET A 23 5.85 -3.21 -8.54
CA MET A 23 4.42 -2.96 -8.82
C MET A 23 3.63 -2.57 -7.55
N ALA A 24 4.21 -2.72 -6.36
CA ALA A 24 3.65 -2.15 -5.14
C ALA A 24 3.66 -0.61 -5.15
N VAL A 25 4.60 0.01 -5.88
CA VAL A 25 4.72 1.47 -6.02
C VAL A 25 3.45 2.09 -6.63
N PRO A 26 3.02 1.75 -7.86
CA PRO A 26 1.83 2.35 -8.46
C PRO A 26 0.56 1.92 -7.73
N ALA A 27 0.50 0.70 -7.16
CA ALA A 27 -0.63 0.26 -6.33
C ALA A 27 -0.79 1.16 -5.09
N LEU A 28 0.33 1.50 -4.43
CA LEU A 28 0.35 2.42 -3.29
C LEU A 28 -0.11 3.82 -3.70
N TYR A 29 0.46 4.40 -4.75
CA TYR A 29 0.07 5.75 -5.19
C TYR A 29 -1.39 5.82 -5.64
N ALA A 30 -1.88 4.80 -6.35
CA ALA A 30 -3.28 4.71 -6.73
C ALA A 30 -4.19 4.64 -5.49
N ALA A 31 -3.83 3.86 -4.47
CA ALA A 31 -4.57 3.81 -3.22
C ALA A 31 -4.52 5.15 -2.46
N ALA A 32 -3.37 5.83 -2.42
CA ALA A 32 -3.23 7.14 -1.78
C ALA A 32 -4.09 8.22 -2.44
N VAL A 33 -4.20 8.21 -3.77
CA VAL A 33 -4.93 9.25 -4.54
C VAL A 33 -6.42 8.94 -4.71
N GLU A 34 -6.80 7.68 -4.99
CA GLU A 34 -8.21 7.29 -5.16
C GLU A 34 -8.79 6.83 -3.82
N THR A 35 -9.62 7.69 -3.22
CA THR A 35 -10.23 7.46 -1.91
C THR A 35 -11.26 6.34 -1.89
N LYS A 36 -11.76 5.90 -3.06
CA LYS A 36 -12.69 4.77 -3.17
C LYS A 36 -12.02 3.40 -3.16
N ILE A 37 -10.70 3.33 -3.24
CA ILE A 37 -9.96 2.09 -2.94
C ILE A 37 -10.08 1.81 -1.45
N ALA A 38 -10.46 0.59 -1.08
CA ALA A 38 -10.69 0.17 0.29
C ALA A 38 -9.39 0.01 1.09
N GLY A 39 -8.28 -0.32 0.42
CA GLY A 39 -6.95 -0.46 1.02
C GLY A 39 -5.94 -1.01 0.00
N VAL A 40 -4.70 -1.27 0.46
CA VAL A 40 -3.62 -1.76 -0.41
C VAL A 40 -2.78 -2.85 0.25
N VAL A 41 -2.36 -3.82 -0.56
CA VAL A 41 -1.39 -4.87 -0.22
C VAL A 41 -0.08 -4.58 -0.93
N LEU A 42 0.98 -4.43 -0.15
CA LEU A 42 2.35 -4.16 -0.58
C LEU A 42 3.19 -5.40 -0.30
N GLU A 43 3.32 -6.27 -1.29
CA GLU A 43 4.10 -7.50 -1.18
C GLU A 43 5.51 -7.25 -1.71
N ASP A 44 6.54 -7.61 -0.95
CA ASP A 44 7.95 -7.40 -1.32
C ASP A 44 8.28 -5.96 -1.74
N ALA A 45 7.52 -4.99 -1.23
CA ALA A 45 7.60 -3.60 -1.67
C ALA A 45 8.91 -2.94 -1.23
N PRO A 46 9.53 -2.11 -2.09
CA PRO A 46 10.60 -1.23 -1.66
C PRO A 46 10.06 -0.20 -0.64
N ASP A 47 10.88 0.16 0.33
CA ASP A 47 10.60 1.23 1.29
C ASP A 47 11.23 2.57 0.90
N THR A 48 11.84 2.66 -0.28
CA THR A 48 12.39 3.91 -0.80
C THR A 48 12.42 3.95 -2.32
N HIS A 49 12.20 5.13 -2.89
CA HIS A 49 12.51 5.44 -4.29
C HIS A 49 14.02 5.66 -4.52
N MET A 50 14.82 5.77 -3.47
CA MET A 50 16.28 5.84 -3.56
C MET A 50 16.84 4.44 -3.87
N SER A 51 16.85 4.08 -5.15
CA SER A 51 17.56 2.89 -5.61
C SER A 51 19.03 3.24 -5.94
N SER A 52 19.97 2.43 -5.45
CA SER A 52 21.37 2.44 -5.89
C SER A 52 21.63 1.62 -7.15
N ARG A 53 20.63 0.86 -7.63
CA ARG A 53 20.69 -0.03 -8.80
C ARG A 53 19.48 0.21 -9.68
N GLU A 54 19.65 1.06 -10.68
CA GLU A 54 18.66 1.48 -11.68
C GLU A 54 17.26 1.88 -11.17
N PRO A 55 16.65 2.93 -11.74
CA PRO A 55 15.29 3.29 -11.36
C PRO A 55 14.30 2.29 -12.00
N GLU A 56 13.98 1.19 -11.30
CA GLU A 56 12.93 0.27 -11.77
C GLU A 56 11.55 0.96 -11.87
N MET A 57 11.30 2.00 -11.06
CA MET A 57 10.19 2.93 -11.26
C MET A 57 10.49 4.34 -10.75
N ALA A 58 10.93 5.23 -11.67
CA ALA A 58 11.18 6.63 -11.36
C ALA A 58 9.88 7.47 -11.43
N LEU A 59 9.56 8.15 -10.33
CA LEU A 59 8.55 9.20 -10.30
C LEU A 59 9.24 10.55 -10.17
N LEU A 60 8.98 11.43 -11.15
CA LEU A 60 9.69 12.71 -11.27
C LEU A 60 9.55 13.54 -9.99
N ARG A 61 10.70 13.80 -9.34
CA ARG A 61 10.82 14.64 -8.14
C ARG A 61 10.00 14.17 -6.92
N VAL A 62 9.54 12.92 -6.89
CA VAL A 62 8.66 12.41 -5.81
C VAL A 62 9.24 12.60 -4.41
N LEU A 63 10.56 12.38 -4.28
CA LEU A 63 11.32 12.48 -3.04
C LEU A 63 11.37 13.90 -2.43
N ARG A 64 10.91 14.94 -3.14
CA ARG A 64 10.73 16.29 -2.56
C ARG A 64 9.49 16.39 -1.69
N HIS A 65 8.56 15.47 -1.84
CA HIS A 65 7.26 15.49 -1.17
C HIS A 65 7.16 14.35 -0.17
N ALA A 66 7.46 13.13 -0.59
CA ALA A 66 7.32 11.93 0.20
C ALA A 66 8.16 10.80 -0.39
N ASP A 67 8.46 9.80 0.44
CA ASP A 67 8.93 8.50 -0.01
C ASP A 67 7.83 7.44 0.23
N MET A 68 8.15 6.17 0.00
CA MET A 68 7.22 5.04 0.15
C MET A 68 6.51 5.02 1.52
N PRO A 69 7.19 5.20 2.68
CA PRO A 69 6.53 5.13 3.99
C PRO A 69 5.55 6.29 4.22
N GLN A 70 5.91 7.51 3.81
CA GLN A 70 5.02 8.67 3.92
C GLN A 70 3.82 8.53 2.99
N SER A 71 4.03 8.02 1.78
CA SER A 71 2.96 7.75 0.82
C SER A 71 1.99 6.67 1.32
N ALA A 72 2.49 5.62 1.98
CA ALA A 72 1.66 4.64 2.69
C ALA A 72 0.88 5.27 3.86
N GLY A 73 1.43 6.30 4.50
CA GLY A 73 0.72 7.08 5.51
C GLY A 73 -0.50 7.83 4.95
N LEU A 74 -0.46 8.27 3.69
CA LEU A 74 -1.59 8.96 3.02
C LEU A 74 -2.79 8.04 2.77
N VAL A 75 -2.61 6.72 2.90
CA VAL A 75 -3.72 5.75 2.78
C VAL A 75 -4.61 5.78 4.03
N PHE A 76 -4.10 6.24 5.18
CA PHE A 76 -4.86 6.37 6.43
C PHE A 76 -6.20 7.11 6.21
N PRO A 77 -7.31 6.65 6.81
CA PRO A 77 -7.41 5.56 7.77
C PRO A 77 -7.56 4.18 7.12
N ARG A 78 -7.41 4.00 5.81
CA ARG A 78 -7.66 2.70 5.16
C ARG A 78 -6.54 1.69 5.43
N PRO A 79 -6.80 0.38 5.35
CA PRO A 79 -5.78 -0.63 5.58
C PRO A 79 -4.61 -0.57 4.61
N VAL A 80 -3.40 -0.74 5.17
CA VAL A 80 -2.16 -1.05 4.43
C VAL A 80 -1.63 -2.37 4.95
N VAL A 81 -1.41 -3.34 4.07
CA VAL A 81 -0.89 -4.66 4.41
C VAL A 81 0.49 -4.84 3.81
N LEU A 82 1.49 -5.14 4.64
CA LEU A 82 2.82 -5.59 4.21
C LEU A 82 2.86 -7.11 4.13
N ALA A 83 3.24 -7.65 2.99
CA ALA A 83 3.40 -9.08 2.74
C ALA A 83 4.80 -9.41 2.19
N GLY A 84 5.20 -10.69 2.24
CA GLY A 84 6.52 -11.11 1.80
C GLY A 84 7.65 -10.49 2.63
N LYS A 85 8.72 -10.03 1.95
CA LYS A 85 9.85 -9.29 2.51
C LYS A 85 9.41 -7.89 2.93
N LYS A 86 9.46 -7.64 4.24
CA LYS A 86 9.01 -6.39 4.86
C LYS A 86 10.19 -5.47 5.05
N ALA A 87 10.28 -4.46 4.19
CA ALA A 87 11.35 -3.48 4.26
C ALA A 87 11.21 -2.57 5.52
N PRO A 88 12.31 -2.28 6.24
CA PRO A 88 12.26 -1.67 7.58
C PRO A 88 11.76 -0.21 7.59
N GLY A 89 11.86 0.51 6.48
CA GLY A 89 11.43 1.91 6.37
C GLY A 89 9.94 2.11 6.65
N PHE A 90 9.10 1.10 6.43
CA PHE A 90 7.68 1.14 6.79
C PHE A 90 7.40 1.17 8.30
N LYS A 91 8.42 1.05 9.17
CA LYS A 91 8.28 1.34 10.61
C LYS A 91 7.69 2.72 10.86
N TRP A 92 8.03 3.71 10.01
CA TRP A 92 7.46 5.06 10.09
C TRP A 92 5.94 5.05 9.91
N THR A 93 5.43 4.32 8.90
CA THR A 93 3.99 4.23 8.62
C THR A 93 3.24 3.53 9.74
N ARG A 94 3.81 2.44 10.29
CA ARG A 94 3.23 1.75 11.46
C ARG A 94 3.07 2.70 12.64
N GLU A 95 4.09 3.51 12.90
CA GLU A 95 4.10 4.46 14.00
C GLU A 95 3.07 5.58 13.81
N LEU A 96 2.87 6.04 12.57
CA LEU A 96 1.80 6.96 12.22
C LEU A 96 0.41 6.37 12.57
N TYR A 97 0.11 5.15 12.11
CA TYR A 97 -1.18 4.50 12.39
C TYR A 97 -1.42 4.29 13.89
N ARG A 98 -0.36 3.95 14.64
CA ARG A 98 -0.38 3.87 16.10
C ARG A 98 -0.68 5.21 16.76
N THR A 99 -0.01 6.27 16.32
CA THR A 99 -0.21 7.64 16.82
C THR A 99 -1.62 8.14 16.57
N LEU A 100 -2.22 7.74 15.44
CA LEU A 100 -3.60 8.08 15.07
C LEU A 100 -4.64 7.08 15.60
N SER A 101 -4.27 6.25 16.58
CA SER A 101 -5.14 5.32 17.30
C SER A 101 -5.87 4.28 16.44
N GLN A 102 -5.30 3.89 15.31
CA GLN A 102 -5.78 2.76 14.48
C GLN A 102 -4.63 1.83 14.05
N PRO A 103 -3.81 1.32 15.00
CA PRO A 103 -2.67 0.47 14.70
C PRO A 103 -3.06 -0.83 13.96
N GLU A 104 -4.28 -1.33 14.17
CA GLU A 104 -4.81 -2.54 13.55
C GLU A 104 -4.99 -2.41 12.02
N ARG A 105 -5.01 -1.18 11.49
CA ARG A 105 -5.14 -0.95 10.05
C ARG A 105 -3.79 -0.94 9.31
N PHE A 106 -2.68 -1.03 10.03
CA PHE A 106 -1.37 -1.29 9.44
C PHE A 106 -0.93 -2.72 9.75
N VAL A 107 -1.14 -3.62 8.79
CA VAL A 107 -1.02 -5.07 9.00
C VAL A 107 0.31 -5.57 8.47
N SER A 108 0.97 -6.41 9.25
CA SER A 108 2.12 -7.21 8.82
C SER A 108 1.65 -8.64 8.68
N PHE A 109 1.67 -9.18 7.47
CA PHE A 109 1.16 -10.50 7.17
C PHE A 109 2.30 -11.50 6.97
N ASP A 110 2.28 -12.59 7.73
CA ASP A 110 3.26 -13.68 7.68
C ASP A 110 2.57 -14.91 7.08
N GLY A 111 2.52 -14.95 5.74
CA GLY A 111 1.90 -16.02 4.95
C GLY A 111 1.89 -15.68 3.46
N PRO A 112 1.38 -16.58 2.59
CA PRO A 112 1.21 -16.33 1.16
C PRO A 112 0.27 -15.15 0.92
N ALA A 113 0.65 -14.21 0.06
CA ALA A 113 -0.15 -13.01 -0.21
C ALA A 113 -1.57 -13.33 -0.74
N GLU A 114 -1.73 -14.50 -1.36
CA GLU A 114 -2.98 -15.04 -1.88
C GLU A 114 -4.02 -15.33 -0.78
N GLU A 115 -3.60 -15.47 0.48
CA GLU A 115 -4.51 -15.65 1.62
C GLU A 115 -5.07 -14.32 2.17
N ILE A 116 -4.46 -13.20 1.81
CA ILE A 116 -4.81 -11.88 2.35
C ILE A 116 -6.25 -11.49 2.03
N PRO A 117 -6.78 -11.68 0.80
CA PRO A 117 -8.16 -11.27 0.47
C PRO A 117 -9.22 -11.82 1.41
N ALA A 118 -9.05 -13.04 1.92
CA ALA A 118 -9.99 -13.65 2.87
C ALA A 118 -9.94 -13.02 4.28
N LYS A 119 -8.88 -12.25 4.58
CA LYS A 119 -8.57 -11.65 5.88
C LYS A 119 -8.71 -10.12 5.88
N LEU A 120 -8.98 -9.51 4.73
CA LEU A 120 -9.21 -8.08 4.62
C LEU A 120 -10.60 -7.71 5.15
N PRO A 121 -10.73 -6.61 5.91
CA PRO A 121 -12.01 -6.15 6.43
C PRO A 121 -13.03 -5.78 5.33
#